data_AF-A0A0D7BDR5-F1
#
_entry.id   AF-A0A0D7BDR5-F1
#
_cell.length_a   1.000
_cell.length_b   1.000
_cell.length_c   1.000
_cell.angle_alpha   90.00
_cell.angle_beta   90.00
_cell.angle_gamma   90.00
#
_symmetry.space_group_name_H-M   'P 1'
#
loop_
_entity.id
_entity.type
_entity.pdbx_description
1 polymer ?
#
loop_
_entity_poly.entity_id
_entity_poly.type
_entity_poly.pdbx_seq_one_letter_code
_entity_poly.pdbx_strand_id
1 'polypeptide(L)'
;MTQFLSTLTVTTTMADFYYEDCISLTRRFGTPQNFRMIDSHHTLAIRTQEGAMGMDIGEMKQRLDHPSNVLHVFPTSEFFHADLAFRPPHHILQRLLELYKYNDRCHFSERRRFDELPELRDVTYTLEICPNFKKDIYLKHPVTGNIEVHQHPYGDLPHFRLRTAHPAMVAKHVADHVLEAGRADFDLDIAYTIHAFCNAMKWPRQAQSAQDSLHGSTIPPSPKRTAPQDTNDHDLPVKRSRKSVAALTRPAPMDCPSHVPIPHTRKRKTSPEADSAMPSPAKRVRGTRAIGVDPRLPSVAGDKEMRVGPPCKRQRPPRVAKTLAVARMAMVH
;
A
#
# COMPACT_ATOMS: atom_id res chain seq x y z
N MET A 1 -59.66 -23.53 8.04
CA MET A 1 -58.28 -23.34 8.54
C MET A 1 -57.36 -23.39 7.33
N THR A 2 -57.05 -22.24 6.76
CA THR A 2 -56.33 -22.13 5.48
C THR A 2 -54.93 -21.61 5.80
N GLN A 3 -53.93 -22.49 5.71
CA GLN A 3 -52.53 -22.15 5.98
C GLN A 3 -51.96 -21.36 4.80
N PHE A 4 -51.64 -20.10 5.04
CA PHE A 4 -50.87 -19.27 4.12
C PHE A 4 -49.40 -19.69 4.17
N LEU A 5 -48.93 -20.32 3.08
CA LEU A 5 -47.51 -20.54 2.83
C LEU A 5 -46.86 -19.19 2.52
N SER A 6 -46.17 -18.60 3.51
CA SER A 6 -45.28 -17.46 3.28
C SER A 6 -44.04 -17.94 2.55
N THR A 7 -43.97 -17.66 1.25
CA THR A 7 -42.75 -17.68 0.46
C THR A 7 -41.78 -16.64 1.02
N LEU A 8 -40.77 -17.12 1.77
CA LEU A 8 -39.59 -16.33 2.13
C LEU A 8 -38.80 -16.02 0.84
N THR A 9 -39.04 -14.86 0.25
CA THR A 9 -38.10 -14.26 -0.69
C THR A 9 -36.81 -13.99 0.07
N VAL A 10 -35.82 -14.86 -0.12
CA VAL A 10 -34.44 -14.60 0.26
C VAL A 10 -34.00 -13.39 -0.57
N THR A 11 -34.05 -12.21 0.02
CA THR A 11 -33.38 -11.02 -0.50
C THR A 11 -31.90 -11.34 -0.47
N THR A 12 -31.38 -11.80 -1.61
CA THR A 12 -29.95 -11.91 -1.87
C THR A 12 -29.38 -10.51 -1.64
N THR A 13 -28.82 -10.28 -0.45
CA THR A 13 -27.98 -9.12 -0.17
C THR A 13 -26.82 -9.20 -1.14
N MET A 14 -26.91 -8.43 -2.23
CA MET A 14 -25.81 -8.28 -3.17
C MET A 14 -24.58 -7.86 -2.35
N ALA A 15 -23.44 -8.50 -2.60
CA ALA A 15 -22.23 -8.04 -1.95
C ALA A 15 -21.94 -6.64 -2.48
N ASP A 16 -22.16 -5.62 -1.65
CA ASP A 16 -22.04 -4.23 -2.08
C ASP A 16 -20.60 -3.83 -2.46
N PHE A 17 -19.62 -4.69 -2.16
CA PHE A 17 -18.20 -4.43 -2.39
C PHE A 17 -17.39 -5.70 -2.66
N TYR A 18 -16.33 -5.53 -3.46
CA TYR A 18 -15.30 -6.54 -3.72
C TYR A 18 -14.13 -6.34 -2.74
N TYR A 19 -13.27 -7.34 -2.59
CA TYR A 19 -12.00 -7.22 -1.85
C TYR A 19 -10.81 -7.25 -2.79
N GLU A 20 -9.63 -6.86 -2.32
CA GLU A 20 -8.40 -6.85 -3.13
C GLU A 20 -7.96 -8.24 -3.62
N ASP A 21 -8.43 -9.32 -2.97
CA ASP A 21 -8.18 -10.70 -3.39
C ASP A 21 -9.17 -11.20 -4.45
N CYS A 22 -10.17 -10.37 -4.81
CA CYS A 22 -11.18 -10.68 -5.80
C CYS A 22 -10.80 -10.27 -7.23
N ILE A 23 -9.64 -9.62 -7.42
CA ILE A 23 -9.10 -9.26 -8.74
C ILE A 23 -8.00 -10.22 -9.17
N SER A 24 -8.01 -10.62 -10.44
CA SER A 24 -6.89 -11.32 -11.06
C SER A 24 -6.70 -10.99 -12.53
N LEU A 25 -5.47 -11.19 -13.03
CA LEU A 25 -5.13 -11.08 -14.45
C LEU A 25 -5.13 -12.42 -15.16
N THR A 26 -5.50 -13.47 -14.44
CA THR A 26 -5.77 -14.78 -15.01
C THR A 26 -7.11 -15.26 -14.51
N ARG A 27 -7.73 -16.20 -15.22
CA ARG A 27 -8.98 -16.83 -14.75
C ARG A 27 -8.81 -17.66 -13.47
N ARG A 28 -7.58 -17.83 -12.98
CA ARG A 28 -7.27 -18.64 -11.80
C ARG A 28 -7.11 -17.74 -10.59
N PHE A 29 -7.94 -17.98 -9.57
CA PHE A 29 -7.80 -17.34 -8.26
C PHE A 29 -7.04 -18.27 -7.33
N GLY A 30 -5.78 -17.93 -7.06
CA GLY A 30 -4.92 -18.64 -6.13
C GLY A 30 -4.95 -18.04 -4.73
N THR A 31 -4.00 -18.45 -3.90
CA THR A 31 -3.70 -17.76 -2.65
C THR A 31 -3.24 -16.34 -2.96
N PRO A 32 -3.86 -15.30 -2.37
CA PRO A 32 -3.41 -13.92 -2.52
C PRO A 32 -1.95 -13.79 -2.10
N GLN A 33 -1.20 -12.96 -2.81
CA GLN A 33 0.17 -12.66 -2.48
C GLN A 33 0.25 -11.30 -1.79
N ASN A 34 1.21 -11.18 -0.87
CA ASN A 34 1.45 -9.94 -0.15
C ASN A 34 2.28 -9.01 -1.04
N PHE A 35 1.70 -7.88 -1.41
CA PHE A 35 2.38 -6.81 -2.12
C PHE A 35 2.61 -5.64 -1.17
N ARG A 36 3.87 -5.23 -1.01
CA ARG A 36 4.24 -4.10 -0.16
C ARG A 36 4.15 -2.81 -0.96
N MET A 37 3.30 -1.88 -0.54
CA MET A 37 3.07 -0.62 -1.26
C MET A 37 4.25 0.34 -1.16
N ILE A 38 4.85 0.44 0.04
CA ILE A 38 6.03 1.29 0.28
C ILE A 38 7.24 0.40 0.60
N ASP A 39 8.28 0.51 -0.23
CA ASP A 39 9.54 -0.20 -0.04
C ASP A 39 10.61 0.69 0.65
N SER A 40 11.46 0.03 1.44
CA SER A 40 12.65 0.53 2.12
C SER A 40 13.66 1.26 1.22
N HIS A 41 13.69 0.94 -0.08
CA HIS A 41 14.60 1.57 -1.04
C HIS A 41 14.36 3.08 -1.19
N HIS A 42 13.20 3.60 -0.81
CA HIS A 42 12.85 5.02 -0.89
C HIS A 42 13.14 5.79 0.41
N THR A 43 14.36 5.70 0.94
CA THR A 43 14.71 6.20 2.29
C THR A 43 14.39 7.69 2.51
N LEU A 44 14.60 8.56 1.52
CA LEU A 44 14.27 9.99 1.64
C LEU A 44 12.76 10.24 1.67
N ALA A 45 12.01 9.61 0.76
CA ALA A 45 10.56 9.73 0.71
C ALA A 45 9.91 9.16 1.98
N ILE A 46 10.46 8.07 2.53
CA ILE A 46 10.03 7.47 3.80
C ILE A 46 10.07 8.50 4.93
N ARG A 47 11.15 9.28 5.05
CA ARG A 47 11.29 10.28 6.11
C ARG A 47 10.28 11.39 5.97
N THR A 48 10.17 12.02 4.81
CA THR A 48 9.23 13.14 4.67
C THR A 48 7.79 12.69 4.84
N GLN A 49 7.46 11.47 4.40
CA GLN A 49 6.16 10.87 4.59
C GLN A 49 5.85 10.54 6.06
N GLU A 50 6.84 10.10 6.85
CA GLU A 50 6.73 9.93 8.30
C GLU A 50 6.31 11.24 8.98
N GLY A 51 7.00 12.34 8.66
CA GLY A 51 6.67 13.66 9.18
C GLY A 51 5.26 14.12 8.78
N ALA A 52 4.89 13.91 7.52
CA ALA A 52 3.57 14.26 6.99
C ALA A 52 2.45 13.47 7.67
N MET A 53 2.67 12.18 7.94
CA MET A 53 1.73 11.28 8.61
C MET A 53 1.63 11.49 10.13
N GLY A 54 2.40 12.42 10.69
CA GLY A 54 2.40 12.71 12.12
C GLY A 54 3.07 11.63 12.96
N MET A 55 3.99 10.87 12.36
CA MET A 55 4.71 9.78 13.02
C MET A 55 6.00 10.28 13.69
N ASP A 56 6.51 9.49 14.63
CA ASP A 56 7.80 9.73 15.27
C ASP A 56 8.96 9.40 14.33
N ILE A 57 10.13 10.00 14.55
CA ILE A 57 11.33 9.75 13.73
C ILE A 57 11.72 8.27 13.80
N GLY A 58 11.77 7.61 12.64
CA GLY A 58 12.10 6.21 12.48
C GLY A 58 10.94 5.23 12.66
N GLU A 59 9.75 5.69 13.06
CA GLU A 59 8.55 4.84 13.20
C GLU A 59 8.10 4.28 11.84
N MET A 60 8.21 5.03 10.74
CA MET A 60 7.80 4.57 9.40
C MET A 60 8.59 3.34 8.97
N LYS A 61 9.87 3.26 9.34
CA LYS A 61 10.70 2.07 9.07
C LYS A 61 10.12 0.81 9.72
N GLN A 62 9.57 0.94 10.93
CA GLN A 62 8.92 -0.17 11.65
C GLN A 62 7.55 -0.51 11.02
N ARG A 63 6.87 0.48 10.43
CA ARG A 63 5.60 0.28 9.73
C ARG A 63 5.72 -0.32 8.33
N LEU A 64 6.92 -0.40 7.75
CA LEU A 64 7.09 -0.99 6.41
C LEU A 64 6.65 -2.46 6.36
N ASP A 65 6.83 -3.20 7.45
CA ASP A 65 6.42 -4.60 7.61
C ASP A 65 5.00 -4.75 8.20
N HIS A 66 4.34 -3.64 8.54
CA HIS A 66 3.02 -3.67 9.16
C HIS A 66 1.94 -4.00 8.11
N PRO A 67 0.86 -4.72 8.48
CA PRO A 67 -0.23 -5.06 7.56
C PRO A 67 -0.88 -3.86 6.84
N SER A 68 -0.78 -2.66 7.44
CA SER A 68 -1.24 -1.40 6.83
C SER A 68 -0.52 -1.02 5.54
N ASN A 69 0.67 -1.59 5.30
CA ASN A 69 1.49 -1.35 4.10
C ASN A 69 1.41 -2.52 3.10
N VAL A 70 0.50 -3.48 3.31
CA VAL A 70 0.40 -4.71 2.52
C VAL A 70 -0.96 -4.76 1.82
N LEU A 71 -0.94 -5.03 0.51
CA LEU A 71 -2.09 -5.43 -0.29
C LEU A 71 -2.08 -6.95 -0.50
N HIS A 72 -3.25 -7.58 -0.54
CA HIS A 72 -3.43 -9.01 -0.79
C HIS A 72 -3.96 -9.25 -2.21
N VAL A 73 -3.08 -9.22 -3.21
CA VAL A 73 -3.46 -9.24 -4.64
C VAL A 73 -2.88 -10.45 -5.38
N PHE A 74 -3.43 -10.78 -6.55
CA PHE A 74 -2.91 -11.86 -7.38
C PHE A 74 -3.14 -11.63 -8.89
N PRO A 75 -2.11 -11.50 -9.74
CA PRO A 75 -0.67 -11.46 -9.43
C PRO A 75 -0.21 -10.11 -8.84
N THR A 76 0.97 -10.09 -8.21
CA THR A 76 1.58 -8.87 -7.62
C THR A 76 2.36 -8.02 -8.62
N SER A 77 2.81 -8.62 -9.73
CA SER A 77 3.70 -7.96 -10.70
C SER A 77 3.13 -6.68 -11.27
N GLU A 78 1.85 -6.64 -11.59
CA GLU A 78 1.20 -5.48 -12.22
C GLU A 78 0.92 -4.36 -11.21
N PHE A 79 0.75 -4.67 -9.93
CA PHE A 79 0.77 -3.66 -8.88
C PHE A 79 2.20 -3.15 -8.64
N PHE A 80 3.20 -4.02 -8.74
CA PHE A 80 4.61 -3.65 -8.61
C PHE A 80 5.10 -2.70 -9.71
N HIS A 81 4.66 -2.91 -10.96
CA HIS A 81 4.97 -2.04 -12.09
C HIS A 81 4.03 -0.84 -12.24
N ALA A 82 3.22 -0.59 -11.21
CA ALA A 82 2.19 0.43 -11.19
C ALA A 82 1.31 0.44 -12.45
N ASP A 83 1.04 -0.73 -13.05
CA ASP A 83 0.04 -0.87 -14.11
C ASP A 83 -1.38 -0.74 -13.52
N LEU A 84 -1.53 -1.16 -12.26
CA LEU A 84 -2.77 -1.15 -11.50
C LEU A 84 -2.53 -0.53 -10.12
N ALA A 85 -3.45 0.29 -9.64
CA ALA A 85 -3.42 0.81 -8.29
C ALA A 85 -4.82 0.96 -7.71
N PHE A 86 -4.99 0.67 -6.42
CA PHE A 86 -6.21 1.06 -5.72
C PHE A 86 -6.14 2.55 -5.40
N ARG A 87 -7.23 3.26 -5.67
CA ARG A 87 -7.34 4.70 -5.45
C ARG A 87 -8.36 4.98 -4.34
N PRO A 88 -7.96 5.67 -3.26
CA PRO A 88 -8.91 6.18 -2.28
C PRO A 88 -9.84 7.23 -2.91
N PRO A 89 -11.06 7.40 -2.39
CA PRO A 89 -11.98 8.43 -2.87
C PRO A 89 -11.37 9.83 -2.77
N HIS A 90 -11.82 10.74 -3.63
CA HIS A 90 -11.27 12.10 -3.68
C HIS A 90 -11.29 12.82 -2.32
N HIS A 91 -12.38 12.72 -1.56
CA HIS A 91 -12.50 13.35 -0.24
C HIS A 91 -11.52 12.77 0.79
N ILE A 92 -11.16 11.48 0.68
CA ILE A 92 -10.14 10.85 1.52
C ILE A 92 -8.75 11.39 1.19
N LEU A 93 -8.44 11.56 -0.10
CA LEU A 93 -7.19 12.18 -0.54
C LEU A 93 -7.10 13.64 -0.08
N GLN A 94 -8.19 14.41 -0.17
CA GLN A 94 -8.26 15.77 0.38
C GLN A 94 -7.98 15.79 1.88
N ARG A 95 -8.61 14.87 2.63
CA ARG A 95 -8.42 14.75 4.08
C ARG A 95 -6.97 14.44 4.46
N LEU A 96 -6.31 13.55 3.71
CA LEU A 96 -4.89 13.26 3.89
C LEU A 96 -4.02 14.48 3.60
N LEU A 97 -4.29 15.22 2.53
CA LEU A 97 -3.55 16.44 2.20
C LEU A 97 -3.71 17.51 3.28
N GLU A 98 -4.91 17.68 3.84
CA GLU A 98 -5.17 18.58 4.97
C GLU A 98 -4.36 18.18 6.21
N LEU A 99 -4.37 16.89 6.56
CA LEU A 99 -3.57 16.35 7.66
C LEU A 99 -2.08 16.67 7.46
N TYR A 100 -1.56 16.41 6.27
CA TYR A 100 -0.14 16.59 5.97
C TYR A 100 0.25 18.06 6.06
N LYS A 101 -0.58 18.97 5.53
CA LYS A 101 -0.40 20.43 5.67
C LYS A 101 -0.45 20.88 7.13
N TYR A 102 -1.33 20.30 7.94
CA TYR A 102 -1.40 20.59 9.36
C TYR A 102 -0.11 20.15 10.08
N ASN A 103 0.33 18.92 9.87
CA ASN A 103 1.53 18.34 10.49
C ASN A 103 2.83 19.04 10.05
N ASP A 104 2.86 19.62 8.85
CA ASP A 104 3.94 20.48 8.37
C ASP A 104 3.93 21.89 8.96
N ARG A 105 2.85 22.35 9.60
CA ARG A 105 2.82 23.67 10.24
C ARG A 105 2.91 23.63 11.75
N CYS A 106 2.42 22.56 12.38
CA CYS A 106 2.38 22.48 13.83
C CYS A 106 3.71 22.02 14.46
N HIS A 107 3.79 22.22 15.78
CA HIS A 107 4.89 21.71 16.59
C HIS A 107 4.83 20.17 16.66
N PHE A 108 5.97 19.51 16.90
CA PHE A 108 6.05 18.05 16.92
C PHE A 108 5.02 17.41 17.86
N SER A 109 4.83 17.99 19.04
CA SER A 109 3.87 17.53 20.07
C SER A 109 2.39 17.73 19.72
N GLU A 110 2.09 18.53 18.69
CA GLU A 110 0.72 18.86 18.27
C GLU A 110 0.31 18.10 17.00
N ARG A 111 1.21 17.28 16.46
CA ARG A 111 0.93 16.51 15.26
C ARG A 111 -0.18 15.52 15.50
N ARG A 112 -0.98 15.32 14.46
CA ARG A 112 -2.07 14.33 14.45
C ARG A 112 -1.61 13.13 13.67
N ARG A 113 -1.84 11.95 14.21
CA ARG A 113 -1.45 10.73 13.54
C ARG A 113 -2.48 10.34 12.50
N PHE A 114 -2.00 9.84 11.37
CA PHE A 114 -2.87 9.37 10.29
C PHE A 114 -3.76 8.18 10.70
N ASP A 115 -3.32 7.34 11.65
CA ASP A 115 -4.07 6.16 12.13
C ASP A 115 -5.12 6.50 13.21
N GLU A 116 -5.13 7.73 13.71
CA GLU A 116 -6.12 8.22 14.69
C GLU A 116 -7.36 8.84 14.02
N LEU A 117 -7.31 9.10 12.71
CA LEU A 117 -8.42 9.71 11.97
C LEU A 117 -9.54 8.69 11.71
N PRO A 118 -10.74 8.85 12.30
CA PRO A 118 -11.84 7.90 12.10
C PRO A 118 -12.35 7.90 10.66
N GLU A 119 -12.23 9.01 9.92
CA GLU A 119 -12.70 9.11 8.53
C GLU A 119 -11.87 8.25 7.57
N LEU A 120 -10.68 7.80 7.99
CA LEU A 120 -9.82 6.92 7.21
C LEU A 120 -10.10 5.44 7.46
N ARG A 121 -11.10 5.12 8.30
CA ARG A 121 -11.56 3.76 8.54
C ARG A 121 -12.65 3.39 7.52
N ASP A 122 -12.69 2.13 7.14
CA ASP A 122 -13.74 1.57 6.27
C ASP A 122 -13.90 2.27 4.91
N VAL A 123 -12.79 2.69 4.31
CA VAL A 123 -12.75 3.34 3.00
C VAL A 123 -13.02 2.32 1.87
N THR A 124 -13.75 2.76 0.85
CA THR A 124 -13.93 2.04 -0.42
C THR A 124 -13.03 2.64 -1.50
N TYR A 125 -12.49 1.82 -2.39
CA TYR A 125 -11.49 2.20 -3.38
C TYR A 125 -11.98 1.90 -4.78
N THR A 126 -11.53 2.69 -5.75
CA THR A 126 -11.64 2.34 -7.18
C THR A 126 -10.33 1.73 -7.66
N LEU A 127 -10.37 0.96 -8.74
CA LEU A 127 -9.15 0.48 -9.39
C LEU A 127 -8.76 1.46 -10.50
N GLU A 128 -7.60 2.09 -10.36
CA GLU A 128 -6.95 2.83 -11.43
C GLU A 128 -6.15 1.87 -12.30
N ILE A 129 -6.29 2.07 -13.61
CA ILE A 129 -5.66 1.24 -14.63
C ILE A 129 -4.83 2.15 -15.52
N CYS A 130 -3.57 1.78 -15.74
CA CYS A 130 -2.67 2.53 -16.59
C CYS A 130 -3.22 2.56 -18.05
N PRO A 131 -3.18 3.68 -18.77
CA PRO A 131 -3.77 3.77 -20.12
C PRO A 131 -3.20 2.76 -21.14
N ASN A 132 -1.97 2.32 -20.95
CA ASN A 132 -1.29 1.33 -21.80
C ASN A 132 -1.64 -0.12 -21.42
N PHE A 133 -2.35 -0.36 -20.31
CA PHE A 133 -2.74 -1.68 -19.86
C PHE A 133 -3.88 -2.25 -20.74
N LYS A 134 -3.69 -3.46 -21.27
CA LYS A 134 -4.61 -4.11 -22.23
C LYS A 134 -4.96 -5.56 -21.89
N LYS A 135 -4.50 -6.09 -20.74
CA LYS A 135 -4.75 -7.50 -20.35
C LYS A 135 -6.16 -7.68 -19.80
N ASP A 136 -6.77 -8.84 -19.96
CA ASP A 136 -8.08 -9.11 -19.35
C ASP A 136 -7.99 -9.04 -17.82
N ILE A 137 -8.99 -8.43 -17.19
CA ILE A 137 -9.17 -8.40 -15.73
C ILE A 137 -10.31 -9.34 -15.37
N TYR A 138 -10.03 -10.29 -14.50
CA TYR A 138 -10.99 -11.24 -13.97
C TYR A 138 -11.41 -10.78 -12.59
N LEU A 139 -12.71 -10.63 -12.35
CA LEU A 139 -13.27 -10.31 -11.04
C LEU A 139 -14.08 -11.49 -10.52
N LYS A 140 -13.71 -11.99 -9.33
CA LYS A 140 -14.45 -13.04 -8.64
C LYS A 140 -15.40 -12.41 -7.64
N HIS A 141 -16.70 -12.60 -7.83
CA HIS A 141 -17.70 -12.13 -6.89
C HIS A 141 -17.48 -12.78 -5.50
N PRO A 142 -17.38 -12.01 -4.41
CA PRO A 142 -16.94 -12.54 -3.11
C PRO A 142 -17.90 -13.56 -2.49
N VAL A 143 -19.21 -13.41 -2.73
CA VAL A 143 -20.25 -14.34 -2.23
C VAL A 143 -20.52 -15.52 -3.17
N THR A 144 -20.84 -15.25 -4.44
CA THR A 144 -21.22 -16.32 -5.39
C THR A 144 -20.02 -17.08 -5.95
N GLY A 145 -18.82 -16.49 -5.91
CA GLY A 145 -17.63 -17.05 -6.55
C GLY A 145 -17.65 -16.98 -8.08
N ASN A 146 -18.69 -16.38 -8.68
CA ASN A 146 -18.78 -16.20 -10.13
C ASN A 146 -17.64 -15.31 -10.61
N ILE A 147 -17.01 -15.70 -11.72
CA ILE A 147 -15.90 -14.95 -12.31
C ILE A 147 -16.42 -14.21 -13.53
N GLU A 148 -16.36 -12.88 -13.47
CA GLU A 148 -16.61 -11.96 -14.58
C GLU A 148 -15.29 -11.58 -15.26
N VAL A 149 -15.33 -11.37 -16.57
CA VAL A 149 -14.16 -10.96 -17.37
C VAL A 149 -14.39 -9.57 -17.92
N HIS A 150 -13.47 -8.66 -17.61
CA HIS A 150 -13.46 -7.27 -18.07
C HIS A 150 -12.32 -7.10 -19.08
N GLN A 151 -12.67 -6.71 -20.29
CA GLN A 151 -11.73 -6.51 -21.39
C GLN A 151 -11.56 -5.03 -21.70
N HIS A 152 -10.42 -4.65 -22.30
CA HIS A 152 -10.18 -3.27 -22.71
C HIS A 152 -11.09 -2.86 -23.90
N PRO A 153 -11.66 -1.64 -23.92
CA PRO A 153 -11.60 -0.62 -22.88
C PRO A 153 -12.45 -1.01 -21.67
N TYR A 154 -11.86 -0.93 -20.48
CA TYR A 154 -12.54 -1.31 -19.25
C TYR A 154 -13.68 -0.32 -18.98
N GLY A 155 -14.88 -0.85 -18.74
CA GLY A 155 -16.02 -0.07 -18.25
C GLY A 155 -15.88 0.22 -16.75
N ASP A 156 -17.01 0.51 -16.12
CA ASP A 156 -17.05 0.75 -14.68
C ASP A 156 -16.75 -0.55 -13.92
N LEU A 157 -15.64 -0.55 -13.18
CA LEU A 157 -15.31 -1.62 -12.25
C LEU A 157 -15.98 -1.35 -10.90
N PRO A 158 -16.29 -2.41 -10.12
CA PRO A 158 -16.89 -2.25 -8.81
C PRO A 158 -15.93 -1.56 -7.83
N HIS A 159 -16.48 -1.13 -6.70
CA HIS A 159 -15.70 -0.62 -5.59
C HIS A 159 -15.08 -1.77 -4.78
N PHE A 160 -13.90 -1.53 -4.25
CA PHE A 160 -13.13 -2.47 -3.46
C PHE A 160 -13.02 -2.00 -2.01
N ARG A 161 -12.99 -2.93 -1.06
CA ARG A 161 -12.51 -2.69 0.30
C ARG A 161 -11.18 -3.41 0.45
N LEU A 162 -10.25 -2.77 1.15
CA LEU A 162 -8.96 -3.36 1.45
C LEU A 162 -9.00 -3.95 2.85
N ARG A 163 -8.46 -5.15 3.05
CA ARG A 163 -8.51 -5.87 4.33
C ARG A 163 -7.61 -5.23 5.38
N THR A 164 -6.38 -4.87 4.98
CA THR A 164 -5.35 -4.41 5.92
C THR A 164 -4.74 -3.08 5.53
N ALA A 165 -4.64 -2.77 4.24
CA ALA A 165 -3.98 -1.58 3.74
C ALA A 165 -4.64 -0.29 4.23
N HIS A 166 -3.83 0.63 4.76
CA HIS A 166 -4.32 1.92 5.24
C HIS A 166 -4.40 2.93 4.09
N PRO A 167 -5.45 3.78 3.99
CA PRO A 167 -5.60 4.76 2.90
C PRO A 167 -4.38 5.64 2.66
N ALA A 168 -3.65 6.00 3.72
CA ALA A 168 -2.44 6.82 3.63
C ALA A 168 -1.27 6.11 2.90
N MET A 169 -1.14 4.79 3.04
CA MET A 169 -0.15 3.99 2.29
C MET A 169 -0.60 3.80 0.83
N VAL A 170 -1.90 3.56 0.64
CA VAL A 170 -2.52 3.43 -0.69
C VAL A 170 -2.40 4.74 -1.48
N ALA A 171 -2.57 5.89 -0.81
CA ALA A 171 -2.42 7.22 -1.42
C ALA A 171 -1.00 7.47 -1.95
N LYS A 172 0.03 6.93 -1.30
CA LYS A 172 1.39 6.97 -1.81
C LYS A 172 1.56 6.09 -3.04
N HIS A 173 1.07 4.86 -2.97
CA HIS A 173 1.15 3.92 -4.08
C HIS A 173 0.42 4.41 -5.34
N VAL A 174 -0.78 4.98 -5.19
CA VAL A 174 -1.51 5.56 -6.33
C VAL A 174 -0.83 6.82 -6.87
N ALA A 175 -0.09 7.57 -6.05
CA ALA A 175 0.70 8.68 -6.56
C ALA A 175 1.87 8.21 -7.43
N ASP A 176 2.53 7.10 -7.06
CA ASP A 176 3.56 6.47 -7.89
C ASP A 176 2.96 5.95 -9.21
N HIS A 177 1.76 5.34 -9.16
CA HIS A 177 1.00 4.99 -10.36
C HIS A 177 0.71 6.17 -11.27
N VAL A 178 0.24 7.30 -10.73
CA VAL A 178 -0.05 8.50 -11.51
C VAL A 178 1.21 9.05 -12.20
N LEU A 179 2.35 9.03 -11.50
CA LEU A 179 3.66 9.41 -12.03
C LEU A 179 4.09 8.51 -13.20
N GLU A 180 3.99 7.19 -13.01
CA GLU A 180 4.43 6.20 -13.99
C GLU A 180 3.51 6.14 -15.21
N ALA A 181 2.20 6.38 -15.03
CA ALA A 181 1.23 6.39 -16.12
C ALA A 181 1.44 7.53 -17.13
N GLY A 182 2.23 8.56 -16.79
CA GLY A 182 2.63 9.63 -17.72
C GLY A 182 1.45 10.42 -18.31
N ARG A 183 0.35 10.60 -17.56
CA ARG A 183 -0.84 11.33 -18.02
C ARG A 183 -0.54 12.84 -18.14
N ALA A 184 -0.95 13.51 -19.21
CA ALA A 184 -0.61 14.92 -19.44
C ALA A 184 -0.99 15.87 -18.27
N ASP A 185 -2.09 15.56 -17.56
CA ASP A 185 -2.65 16.38 -16.48
C ASP A 185 -2.36 15.79 -15.08
N PHE A 186 -1.26 15.03 -14.92
CA PHE A 186 -0.94 14.41 -13.63
C PHE A 186 -0.72 15.45 -12.51
N ASP A 187 -0.33 16.69 -12.86
CA ASP A 187 -0.08 17.79 -11.94
C ASP A 187 -1.35 18.28 -11.23
N LEU A 188 -2.52 18.10 -11.86
CA LEU A 188 -3.83 18.39 -11.28
C LEU A 188 -4.36 17.23 -10.40
N ASP A 189 -3.73 16.07 -10.42
CA ASP A 189 -4.15 14.92 -9.60
C ASP A 189 -3.81 15.17 -8.12
N ILE A 190 -4.79 14.99 -7.25
CA ILE A 190 -4.61 15.17 -5.81
C ILE A 190 -3.62 14.17 -5.18
N ALA A 191 -3.54 12.94 -5.69
CA ALA A 191 -2.55 11.97 -5.24
C ALA A 191 -1.13 12.43 -5.59
N TYR A 192 -0.94 12.98 -6.79
CA TYR A 192 0.32 13.60 -7.18
C TYR A 192 0.62 14.84 -6.31
N THR A 193 -0.39 15.68 -6.03
CA THR A 193 -0.25 16.83 -5.14
C THR A 193 0.23 16.42 -3.75
N ILE A 194 -0.31 15.33 -3.19
CA ILE A 194 0.15 14.74 -1.93
C ILE A 194 1.62 14.32 -2.02
N HIS A 195 2.00 13.61 -3.09
CA HIS A 195 3.37 13.18 -3.32
C HIS A 195 4.35 14.35 -3.42
N ALA A 196 4.01 15.37 -4.23
CA ALA A 196 4.82 16.58 -4.38
C ALA A 196 4.95 17.33 -3.05
N PHE A 197 3.87 17.43 -2.27
CA PHE A 197 3.88 18.02 -0.94
C PHE A 197 4.83 17.28 0.01
N CYS A 198 4.71 15.95 0.10
CA CYS A 198 5.60 15.13 0.91
C CYS A 198 7.07 15.30 0.49
N ASN A 199 7.38 15.32 -0.80
CA ASN A 199 8.77 15.50 -1.26
C ASN A 199 9.34 16.90 -0.97
N ALA A 200 8.50 17.93 -0.92
CA ALA A 200 8.90 19.29 -0.58
C ALA A 200 9.05 19.53 0.93
N MET A 201 8.48 18.64 1.77
CA MET A 201 8.52 18.76 3.22
C MET A 201 9.95 18.60 3.76
N LYS A 202 10.35 19.47 4.70
CA LYS A 202 11.64 19.35 5.38
C LYS A 202 11.49 18.53 6.67
N TRP A 203 11.96 17.28 6.65
CA TRP A 203 11.89 16.37 7.80
C TRP A 203 13.19 15.57 8.05
N PRO A 204 13.69 15.46 9.30
CA PRO A 204 13.22 16.20 10.47
C PRO A 204 13.40 17.70 10.26
N ARG A 205 12.52 18.54 10.84
CA ARG A 205 12.88 19.95 10.96
C ARG A 205 14.19 19.95 11.73
N GLN A 206 15.26 20.47 11.12
CA GLN A 206 16.45 20.79 11.89
C GLN A 206 15.93 21.54 13.10
N ALA A 207 16.13 20.97 14.29
CA ALA A 207 15.77 21.64 15.52
C ALA A 207 16.30 23.04 15.33
N GLN A 208 15.40 24.03 15.25
CA GLN A 208 15.80 25.42 15.34
C GLN A 208 16.51 25.44 16.67
N SER A 209 17.83 25.29 16.62
CA SER A 209 18.59 25.05 17.83
C SER A 209 18.23 26.23 18.72
N ALA A 210 18.06 25.99 20.00
CA ALA A 210 17.70 27.02 20.97
C ALA A 210 18.73 28.18 21.07
N GLN A 211 19.57 28.38 20.05
CA GLN A 211 20.45 29.51 19.86
C GLN A 211 19.72 30.83 19.64
N ASP A 212 18.44 30.86 19.27
CA ASP A 212 17.66 32.11 19.31
C ASP A 212 17.23 32.52 20.72
N SER A 213 17.52 31.72 21.76
CA SER A 213 17.25 32.06 23.16
C SER A 213 18.48 32.60 23.92
N LEU A 214 19.60 32.85 23.25
CA LEU A 214 20.87 33.25 23.89
C LEU A 214 21.43 34.60 23.42
N HIS A 215 20.58 35.54 22.97
CA HIS A 215 20.97 36.97 22.84
C HIS A 215 20.60 37.82 24.05
N GLY A 216 20.63 37.21 25.23
CA GLY A 216 20.48 37.87 26.53
C GLY A 216 21.46 37.38 27.59
N SER A 217 22.60 36.79 27.21
CA SER A 217 23.70 36.66 28.17
C SER A 217 24.42 38.00 28.23
N THR A 218 23.84 38.94 28.99
CA THR A 218 24.59 40.06 29.57
C THR A 218 25.78 39.45 30.27
N ILE A 219 26.94 39.50 29.62
CA ILE A 219 28.22 39.20 30.24
C ILE A 219 28.27 40.10 31.49
N PRO A 220 28.26 39.55 32.72
CA PRO A 220 28.52 40.39 33.88
C PRO A 220 29.90 41.01 33.67
N PRO A 221 30.06 42.33 33.87
CA PRO A 221 31.32 43.01 33.61
C PRO A 221 32.43 42.31 34.38
N SER A 222 33.42 41.81 33.63
CA SER A 222 34.61 41.19 34.19
C SER A 222 35.25 42.16 35.19
N PRO A 223 35.48 41.76 36.45
CA PRO A 223 36.21 42.59 37.40
C PRO A 223 37.60 42.88 36.83
N LYS A 224 37.94 44.16 36.67
CA LYS A 224 39.29 44.64 36.36
C LYS A 224 40.28 43.97 37.33
N ARG A 225 41.03 42.97 36.83
CA ARG A 225 42.24 42.49 37.52
C ARG A 225 43.32 43.55 37.35
N THR A 226 43.62 44.24 38.43
CA THR A 226 44.84 45.02 38.59
C THR A 226 46.03 44.07 38.45
N ALA A 227 46.89 44.34 37.48
CA ALA A 227 48.14 43.61 37.27
C ALA A 227 49.14 43.99 38.37
N PRO A 228 49.77 43.01 39.06
CA PRO A 228 51.06 43.23 39.70
C PRO A 228 52.15 43.13 38.64
N GLN A 229 52.91 44.21 38.56
CA GLN A 229 54.13 44.36 37.79
C GLN A 229 55.28 43.79 38.64
N ASP A 230 55.94 42.74 38.17
CA ASP A 230 57.28 42.30 38.63
C ASP A 230 57.88 41.43 37.52
N THR A 231 58.81 41.97 36.72
CA THR A 231 60.28 42.00 36.88
C THR A 231 60.99 40.64 36.72
N ASN A 232 61.69 40.56 35.60
CA ASN A 232 62.96 39.89 35.31
C ASN A 232 63.14 38.37 35.37
N ASP A 233 63.69 37.90 34.24
CA ASP A 233 64.77 36.91 34.07
C ASP A 233 64.66 35.56 34.80
N HIS A 234 64.53 34.48 34.02
CA HIS A 234 65.70 33.69 33.63
C HIS A 234 65.38 32.59 32.61
N ASP A 235 66.38 32.41 31.78
CA ASP A 235 66.69 31.43 30.75
C ASP A 235 66.40 29.93 31.00
N LEU A 236 66.03 29.30 29.87
CA LEU A 236 66.40 27.97 29.36
C LEU A 236 65.60 26.68 29.71
N PRO A 237 65.67 25.66 28.81
CA PRO A 237 64.56 24.74 28.51
C PRO A 237 64.82 23.32 29.02
N VAL A 238 63.75 22.58 29.34
CA VAL A 238 63.85 21.13 29.58
C VAL A 238 62.66 20.37 28.98
N LYS A 239 63.00 19.52 28.00
CA LYS A 239 62.23 18.37 27.52
C LYS A 239 61.67 17.56 28.69
N ARG A 240 60.38 17.21 28.65
CA ARG A 240 59.94 15.89 29.14
C ARG A 240 58.71 15.40 28.38
N SER A 241 58.90 14.25 27.77
CA SER A 241 57.87 13.39 27.23
C SER A 241 56.88 12.97 28.32
N ARG A 242 55.58 12.99 28.01
CA ARG A 242 54.64 12.06 28.61
C ARG A 242 53.75 11.44 27.55
N LYS A 243 54.16 10.22 27.23
CA LYS A 243 53.39 9.13 26.66
C LYS A 243 52.21 8.84 27.59
N SER A 244 50.99 9.10 27.15
CA SER A 244 49.76 8.62 27.82
C SER A 244 49.12 7.57 26.92
N VAL A 245 49.44 6.31 27.23
CA VAL A 245 48.68 5.13 26.85
C VAL A 245 47.63 4.91 27.95
N ALA A 246 46.35 4.97 27.59
CA ALA A 246 45.22 4.40 28.34
C ALA A 246 43.97 4.55 27.47
N ALA A 247 43.00 3.67 27.44
CA ALA A 247 42.88 2.27 27.79
C ALA A 247 41.60 1.86 27.04
N LEU A 248 41.67 0.76 26.30
CA LEU A 248 40.57 0.19 25.54
C LEU A 248 39.62 -0.52 26.52
N THR A 249 38.57 0.15 26.96
CA THR A 249 37.47 -0.50 27.71
C THR A 249 36.36 -0.91 26.74
N ARG A 250 36.34 -2.20 26.42
CA ARG A 250 35.17 -2.93 25.91
C ARG A 250 34.01 -2.85 26.92
N PRO A 251 32.78 -2.57 26.48
CA PRO A 251 31.59 -3.03 27.21
C PRO A 251 31.31 -4.49 26.85
N ALA A 252 31.28 -5.35 27.86
CA ALA A 252 30.72 -6.69 27.78
C ALA A 252 29.18 -6.63 27.89
N PRO A 253 28.46 -7.69 27.45
CA PRO A 253 27.02 -7.70 27.34
C PRO A 253 26.35 -7.90 28.70
N MET A 254 25.35 -7.09 29.01
CA MET A 254 24.49 -7.26 30.18
C MET A 254 23.38 -8.27 29.84
N ASP A 255 23.60 -9.51 30.27
CA ASP A 255 22.52 -10.44 30.60
C ASP A 255 21.96 -10.08 31.98
N CYS A 256 20.65 -9.83 32.06
CA CYS A 256 19.91 -9.89 33.31
C CYS A 256 18.54 -10.55 33.06
N PRO A 257 18.19 -11.62 33.81
CA PRO A 257 16.93 -12.33 33.68
C PRO A 257 15.86 -11.71 34.57
N SER A 258 14.73 -11.29 34.02
CA SER A 258 13.54 -10.98 34.81
C SER A 258 12.48 -12.08 34.67
N HIS A 259 12.46 -12.93 35.69
CA HIS A 259 11.35 -13.79 36.09
C HIS A 259 10.06 -12.98 36.27
N VAL A 260 9.00 -13.31 35.51
CA VAL A 260 7.59 -13.06 35.87
C VAL A 260 6.75 -14.24 35.36
N PRO A 261 5.76 -14.75 36.13
CA PRO A 261 5.39 -16.16 36.11
C PRO A 261 4.34 -16.57 35.08
N ILE A 262 4.49 -17.83 34.67
CA ILE A 262 3.60 -18.64 33.83
C ILE A 262 2.27 -18.89 34.55
N PRO A 263 1.10 -18.57 33.97
CA PRO A 263 -0.18 -19.08 34.45
C PRO A 263 -0.45 -20.48 33.87
N HIS A 264 -0.31 -21.45 34.77
CA HIS A 264 -1.00 -22.73 34.88
C HIS A 264 -1.78 -23.29 33.68
N THR A 265 -1.27 -24.44 33.26
CA THR A 265 -1.95 -25.52 32.54
C THR A 265 -3.26 -25.94 33.22
N ARG A 266 -4.39 -25.73 32.54
CA ARG A 266 -5.63 -26.46 32.85
C ARG A 266 -5.76 -27.66 31.91
N LYS A 267 -5.29 -28.81 32.42
CA LYS A 267 -5.70 -30.15 31.98
C LYS A 267 -7.22 -30.24 32.10
N ARG A 268 -7.95 -30.41 31.00
CA ARG A 268 -9.32 -30.93 31.03
C ARG A 268 -9.33 -32.35 30.47
N LYS A 269 -9.91 -33.22 31.30
CA LYS A 269 -10.05 -34.66 31.17
C LYS A 269 -10.79 -35.07 29.90
N THR A 270 -10.28 -36.14 29.32
CA THR A 270 -10.99 -37.12 28.49
C THR A 270 -12.17 -37.74 29.25
N SER A 271 -13.30 -37.96 28.58
CA SER A 271 -14.23 -39.06 28.88
C SER A 271 -14.65 -39.75 27.57
N PRO A 272 -14.96 -41.06 27.60
CA PRO A 272 -15.22 -41.90 26.43
C PRO A 272 -16.73 -42.13 26.16
N GLU A 273 -17.00 -42.81 25.03
CA GLU A 273 -18.25 -43.51 24.63
C GLU A 273 -19.50 -42.64 24.37
N ALA A 274 -20.34 -42.85 23.35
CA ALA A 274 -20.65 -44.05 22.59
C ALA A 274 -21.12 -43.75 21.15
N ASP A 275 -20.94 -44.74 20.28
CA ASP A 275 -21.82 -45.18 19.18
C ASP A 275 -22.46 -44.15 18.23
N SER A 276 -21.99 -44.14 16.98
CA SER A 276 -22.90 -44.40 15.86
C SER A 276 -22.14 -44.85 14.60
N ALA A 277 -22.77 -45.78 13.90
CA ALA A 277 -22.22 -46.67 12.90
C ALA A 277 -21.87 -46.02 11.56
N MET A 278 -20.81 -46.55 10.97
CA MET A 278 -20.52 -46.56 9.52
C MET A 278 -21.73 -47.08 8.71
N PRO A 279 -21.88 -46.69 7.44
CA PRO A 279 -21.23 -47.49 6.40
C PRO A 279 -20.58 -46.67 5.27
N SER A 280 -19.38 -47.13 4.88
CA SER A 280 -18.89 -47.11 3.49
C SER A 280 -19.07 -48.54 2.93
N PRO A 281 -18.85 -48.87 1.64
CA PRO A 281 -18.38 -48.06 0.51
C PRO A 281 -19.10 -48.35 -0.84
N ALA A 282 -18.89 -47.51 -1.86
CA ALA A 282 -19.17 -47.92 -3.24
C ALA A 282 -18.15 -47.40 -4.26
N LYS A 283 -17.37 -48.37 -4.77
CA LYS A 283 -17.00 -48.61 -6.17
C LYS A 283 -16.13 -47.58 -6.91
N ARG A 284 -14.84 -47.92 -6.98
CA ARG A 284 -14.10 -48.26 -8.22
C ARG A 284 -14.67 -47.65 -9.51
N VAL A 285 -13.94 -46.71 -10.11
CA VAL A 285 -13.76 -46.67 -11.57
C VAL A 285 -12.27 -46.55 -11.88
N ARG A 286 -11.85 -47.45 -12.76
CA ARG A 286 -10.50 -47.71 -13.25
C ARG A 286 -10.50 -47.33 -14.74
N GLY A 287 -9.46 -46.65 -15.21
CA GLY A 287 -9.21 -46.32 -16.62
C GLY A 287 -8.80 -44.86 -16.76
N THR A 288 -7.77 -44.46 -17.49
CA THR A 288 -7.05 -45.12 -18.58
C THR A 288 -5.66 -44.47 -18.70
N ARG A 289 -4.64 -45.28 -19.00
CA ARG A 289 -3.27 -44.86 -19.30
C ARG A 289 -3.13 -44.48 -20.78
N ALA A 290 -2.15 -43.60 -21.01
CA ALA A 290 -1.31 -43.45 -22.21
C ALA A 290 -1.90 -42.77 -23.45
N ILE A 291 -1.33 -41.60 -23.79
CA ILE A 291 -0.68 -41.40 -25.08
C ILE A 291 0.62 -40.61 -24.82
N GLY A 292 1.75 -41.28 -25.00
CA GLY A 292 3.04 -40.62 -25.16
C GLY A 292 3.13 -40.09 -26.58
N VAL A 293 3.47 -38.81 -26.72
CA VAL A 293 3.83 -38.22 -28.01
C VAL A 293 5.35 -37.99 -27.98
N ASP A 294 6.02 -38.73 -28.86
CA ASP A 294 7.45 -38.70 -29.18
C ASP A 294 7.83 -37.34 -29.79
N PRO A 295 8.87 -36.64 -29.31
CA PRO A 295 9.42 -35.48 -29.99
C PRO A 295 10.52 -35.92 -30.96
N ARG A 296 10.16 -36.16 -32.22
CA ARG A 296 11.10 -36.15 -33.35
C ARG A 296 10.86 -34.95 -34.25
N LEU A 297 11.82 -34.03 -34.22
CA LEU A 297 12.10 -33.03 -35.26
C LEU A 297 12.23 -33.73 -36.63
N PRO A 298 11.94 -33.02 -37.75
CA PRO A 298 12.99 -32.21 -38.36
C PRO A 298 12.57 -30.81 -38.82
N SER A 299 13.54 -29.92 -38.69
CA SER A 299 13.72 -28.66 -39.41
C SER A 299 13.52 -28.81 -40.92
N VAL A 300 12.71 -27.96 -41.53
CA VAL A 300 12.78 -27.63 -42.96
C VAL A 300 12.49 -26.14 -43.15
N ALA A 301 13.48 -25.45 -43.70
CA ALA A 301 13.39 -24.10 -44.23
C ALA A 301 12.42 -24.04 -45.42
N GLY A 302 11.69 -22.93 -45.55
CA GLY A 302 10.84 -22.70 -46.69
C GLY A 302 10.19 -21.33 -46.65
N ASP A 303 10.85 -20.36 -47.28
CA ASP A 303 10.25 -19.14 -47.79
C ASP A 303 8.94 -19.44 -48.52
N LYS A 304 7.88 -18.67 -48.20
CA LYS A 304 6.76 -18.40 -49.11
C LYS A 304 5.91 -17.23 -48.61
N GLU A 305 6.14 -16.10 -49.26
CA GLU A 305 5.12 -15.37 -50.02
C GLU A 305 3.85 -14.95 -49.24
N MET A 306 3.85 -13.68 -48.84
CA MET A 306 2.68 -12.95 -48.34
C MET A 306 1.53 -12.99 -49.34
N ARG A 307 0.52 -13.84 -49.10
CA ARG A 307 -0.81 -13.67 -49.68
C ARG A 307 -1.60 -12.65 -48.86
N VAL A 308 -1.81 -11.49 -49.47
CA VAL A 308 -2.75 -10.46 -49.05
C VAL A 308 -4.16 -11.06 -49.01
N GLY A 309 -4.74 -11.14 -47.81
CA GLY A 309 -6.14 -11.53 -47.60
C GLY A 309 -7.11 -10.41 -48.01
N PRO A 310 -8.37 -10.76 -48.34
CA PRO A 310 -9.36 -9.80 -48.83
C PRO A 310 -9.87 -8.88 -47.71
N PRO A 311 -10.29 -7.64 -48.02
CA PRO A 311 -10.73 -6.68 -47.02
C PRO A 311 -12.05 -7.11 -46.36
N CYS A 312 -12.06 -7.11 -45.02
CA CYS A 312 -13.25 -7.31 -44.21
C CYS A 312 -14.34 -6.28 -44.57
N LYS A 313 -15.52 -6.78 -44.90
CA LYS A 313 -16.72 -5.98 -45.17
C LYS A 313 -17.09 -5.17 -43.92
N ARG A 314 -17.08 -3.85 -44.03
CA ARG A 314 -17.64 -2.92 -43.03
C ARG A 314 -19.13 -3.22 -42.81
N GLN A 315 -19.48 -3.74 -41.64
CA GLN A 315 -20.88 -3.77 -41.21
C GLN A 315 -21.33 -2.34 -40.88
N ARG A 316 -22.37 -1.88 -41.58
CA ARG A 316 -23.05 -0.61 -41.28
C ARG A 316 -23.85 -0.78 -39.97
N PRO A 317 -23.84 0.19 -39.05
CA PRO A 317 -24.68 0.15 -37.87
C PRO A 317 -26.17 0.25 -38.23
N PRO A 318 -27.06 -0.42 -37.48
CA PRO A 318 -28.48 -0.44 -37.74
C PRO A 318 -29.12 0.94 -37.49
N ARG A 319 -29.98 1.32 -38.44
CA ARG A 319 -30.58 2.64 -38.63
C ARG A 319 -31.82 2.89 -37.72
N VAL A 320 -31.78 2.48 -36.46
CA VAL A 320 -32.97 2.52 -35.57
C VAL A 320 -32.87 3.56 -34.44
N ALA A 321 -31.72 4.23 -34.26
CA ALA A 321 -31.55 5.22 -33.20
C ALA A 321 -32.04 6.66 -33.53
N LYS A 322 -32.80 6.88 -34.62
CA LYS A 322 -33.21 8.24 -35.05
C LYS A 322 -34.64 8.66 -34.69
N THR A 323 -35.45 7.77 -34.09
CA THR A 323 -36.88 8.05 -33.86
C THR A 323 -37.19 8.59 -32.45
N LEU A 324 -36.27 8.51 -31.50
CA LEU A 324 -36.51 8.94 -30.11
C LEU A 324 -36.16 10.41 -29.81
N ALA A 325 -35.38 11.07 -30.68
CA ALA A 325 -34.99 12.46 -30.48
C ALA A 325 -36.06 13.48 -30.93
N VAL A 326 -36.94 13.10 -31.86
CA VAL A 326 -37.99 14.00 -32.38
C VAL A 326 -39.21 14.06 -31.43
N ALA A 327 -39.48 13.00 -30.68
CA ALA A 327 -40.62 12.97 -29.75
C ALA A 327 -40.45 13.88 -28.51
N ARG A 328 -39.21 14.25 -28.13
CA ARG A 328 -38.95 15.10 -26.96
C ARG A 328 -39.08 16.61 -27.22
N MET A 329 -39.17 17.07 -28.47
CA MET A 329 -39.35 18.49 -28.77
C MET A 329 -40.81 18.91 -28.97
N ALA A 330 -41.77 17.97 -28.93
CA ALA A 330 -43.18 18.25 -29.20
C ALA A 330 -44.04 18.49 -27.94
N MET A 331 -43.45 18.52 -26.74
CA MET A 331 -44.18 18.74 -25.47
C MET A 331 -43.64 19.95 -24.70
N VAL A 332 -43.57 21.10 -25.38
CA VAL A 332 -43.51 22.41 -24.72
C VAL A 332 -44.64 23.25 -25.31
N HIS A 333 -45.78 23.20 -24.64
CA HIS A 333 -46.85 24.19 -24.75
C HIS A 333 -47.43 24.42 -23.37
#